data_AF-A0A0N4UN64-F1
#
_entry.id   AF-A0A0N4UN64-F1
#
_cell.length_a   1.000
_cell.length_b   1.000
_cell.length_c   1.000
_cell.angle_alpha   90.00
_cell.angle_beta   90.00
_cell.angle_gamma   90.00
#
_symmetry.space_group_name_H-M   'P 1'
#
loop_
_entity.id
_entity.type
_entity.pdbx_description
1 polymer ?
#
loop_
_entity_poly.entity_id
_entity_poly.type
_entity_poly.pdbx_seq_one_letter_code
_entity_poly.pdbx_strand_id
1 'polypeptide(L)'
;VCGGPNPCLPPPSLPPAQCQPSCGPGYHCGQYGCARRARARASNTLRVKTPSEFRSPNQLFMDCCETRGLPDACLQKCTFNTFTKEELLKMYFKQDPCPIEASAEIQFCAAQGRDHRHCCGRNGVGTTLAGEKCLTFCDQRPGNITQLDFSYASCYERFDNMRNCFLHDIIARSETRFI
;
A
#
# COMPACT_ATOMS: atom_id res chain seq x y z
N VAL A 1 24.79 -2.79 -33.27
CA VAL A 1 23.36 -2.44 -33.18
C VAL A 1 22.91 -2.59 -31.74
N CYS A 2 22.84 -1.49 -30.98
CA CYS A 2 22.27 -1.50 -29.63
C CYS A 2 21.05 -0.58 -29.66
N GLY A 3 19.90 -1.15 -30.02
CA GLY A 3 18.63 -0.45 -30.11
C GLY A 3 17.74 -0.81 -28.92
N GLY A 4 17.37 0.20 -28.14
CA GLY A 4 16.24 0.15 -27.22
C GLY A 4 16.52 0.74 -25.84
N PRO A 5 16.44 2.07 -25.67
CA PRO A 5 16.35 2.70 -24.36
C PRO A 5 14.88 2.86 -23.99
N ASN A 6 14.30 1.90 -23.28
CA ASN A 6 13.13 2.19 -22.46
C ASN A 6 13.54 2.03 -20.99
N PRO A 7 14.22 3.03 -20.39
CA PRO A 7 14.30 3.09 -18.95
C PRO A 7 12.88 3.32 -18.43
N CYS A 8 12.50 2.50 -17.46
CA CYS A 8 11.22 2.49 -16.76
C CYS A 8 10.60 3.89 -16.68
N LEU A 9 9.50 4.13 -17.41
CA LEU A 9 8.71 5.34 -17.23
C LEU A 9 8.30 5.38 -15.75
N PRO A 10 8.68 6.41 -14.98
CA PRO A 10 8.14 6.57 -13.65
C PRO A 10 6.63 6.73 -13.74
N PRO A 11 5.88 6.35 -12.67
CA PRO A 11 4.45 6.63 -12.57
C PRO A 11 4.16 8.07 -12.98
N PRO A 12 2.98 8.38 -13.57
CA PRO A 12 2.59 9.76 -13.78
C PRO A 12 2.75 10.53 -12.47
N SER A 13 3.71 11.46 -12.45
CA SER A 13 3.98 12.30 -11.29
C SER A 13 2.80 13.27 -11.17
N LEU A 14 1.91 13.00 -10.23
CA LEU A 14 0.92 13.98 -9.79
C LEU A 14 1.63 15.29 -9.42
N PRO A 15 0.95 16.44 -9.55
CA PRO A 15 1.50 17.70 -9.07
C PRO A 15 1.96 17.51 -7.62
N PRO A 16 3.17 17.97 -7.26
CA PRO A 16 3.65 17.85 -5.90
C PRO A 16 2.62 18.47 -4.96
N ALA A 17 2.32 17.79 -3.85
CA ALA A 17 1.39 18.34 -2.87
C ALA A 17 1.84 19.75 -2.48
N GLN A 18 0.93 20.71 -2.61
CA GLN A 18 1.19 22.07 -2.13
C GLN A 18 1.03 22.06 -0.61
N CYS A 19 2.11 21.80 0.11
CA CYS A 19 2.12 21.87 1.57
C CYS A 19 2.15 23.35 2.00
N GLN A 20 1.01 24.02 1.89
CA GLN A 20 0.79 25.37 2.40
C GLN A 20 -0.30 25.34 3.48
N PRO A 21 -0.02 25.85 4.69
CA PRO A 21 1.27 26.33 5.19
C PRO A 21 2.33 25.22 5.27
N SER A 22 3.60 25.63 5.39
CA SER A 22 4.75 24.71 5.50
C SER A 22 4.51 23.65 6.58
N CYS A 23 4.97 22.42 6.33
CA CYS A 23 4.86 21.33 7.29
C CYS A 23 5.52 21.69 8.63
N GLY A 24 4.87 21.26 9.72
CA GLY A 24 5.38 21.50 11.08
C GLY A 24 6.71 20.79 11.37
N PRO A 25 7.35 21.11 12.51
CA PRO A 25 8.59 20.47 12.94
C PRO A 25 8.48 18.94 12.93
N GLY A 26 9.50 18.27 12.38
CA GLY A 26 9.51 16.80 12.26
C GLY A 26 8.76 16.24 11.04
N TYR A 27 8.13 17.09 10.23
CA TYR A 27 7.48 16.69 8.97
C TYR A 27 8.25 17.23 7.75
N HIS A 28 8.08 16.58 6.62
CA HIS A 28 8.58 17.03 5.31
C HIS A 28 7.43 16.99 4.31
N CYS A 29 7.48 17.88 3.32
CA CYS A 29 6.50 17.88 2.24
C CYS A 29 6.83 16.77 1.24
N GLY A 30 5.92 15.81 1.08
CA GLY A 30 6.02 14.71 0.13
C GLY A 30 4.93 14.77 -0.93
N GLN A 31 4.79 13.69 -1.69
CA GLN A 31 3.84 13.60 -2.81
C GLN A 31 2.37 13.75 -2.38
N TYR A 32 2.03 13.26 -1.19
CA TYR A 32 0.65 13.25 -0.67
C TYR A 32 0.41 14.29 0.44
N GLY A 33 1.39 15.17 0.71
CA GLY A 33 1.32 16.17 1.77
C GLY A 33 2.42 16.00 2.81
N CYS A 34 2.17 16.50 4.02
CA CYS A 34 3.16 16.46 5.11
C CYS A 34 3.26 15.06 5.72
N ALA A 35 4.43 14.44 5.58
CA ALA A 35 4.75 13.13 6.16
C ALA A 35 5.87 13.24 7.20
N ARG A 36 5.87 12.35 8.18
CA ARG A 36 6.90 12.32 9.23
C ARG A 36 8.27 12.12 8.61
N ARG A 37 9.26 12.88 9.07
CA ARG A 37 10.65 12.63 8.70
C ARG A 37 11.11 11.33 9.35
N ALA A 38 11.74 10.45 8.56
CA ALA A 38 12.45 9.32 9.11
C ALA A 38 13.48 9.81 10.13
N ARG A 39 13.39 9.34 11.38
CA ARG A 39 14.40 9.67 12.39
C ARG A 39 15.68 8.94 12.00
N ALA A 40 16.76 9.68 11.78
CA ALA A 40 18.09 9.09 11.61
C ALA A 40 18.38 8.23 12.86
N ARG A 41 18.51 6.92 12.67
CA ARG A 41 19.00 6.04 13.74
C ARG A 41 20.46 6.44 13.97
N ALA A 42 20.79 6.89 15.19
CA ALA A 42 22.17 7.26 15.52
C ALA A 42 23.11 6.09 15.18
N SER A 43 24.17 6.35 14.40
CA SER A 43 25.07 5.34 13.83
C SER A 43 25.81 4.48 14.87
N ASN A 44 25.73 4.81 16.17
CA ASN A 44 26.52 4.17 17.21
C ASN A 44 25.80 3.08 18.03
N THR A 45 24.65 2.58 17.59
CA THR A 45 24.11 1.33 18.13
C THR A 45 23.72 0.42 16.97
N LEU A 46 24.64 -0.47 16.57
CA LEU A 46 24.22 -1.71 15.92
C LEU A 46 23.37 -2.46 16.95
N ARG A 47 22.06 -2.21 16.97
CA ARG A 47 21.14 -3.22 17.53
C ARG A 47 21.36 -4.44 16.68
N VAL A 48 22.03 -5.44 17.24
CA VAL A 48 21.95 -6.81 16.74
C VAL A 48 20.45 -7.09 16.62
N LYS A 49 19.95 -7.13 15.39
CA LYS A 49 18.60 -7.64 15.13
C LYS A 49 18.64 -9.06 15.63
N THR A 50 18.05 -9.31 16.80
CA THR A 50 17.87 -10.67 17.25
C THR A 50 17.11 -11.41 16.15
N PRO A 51 17.49 -12.65 15.77
CA PRO A 51 16.76 -13.43 14.77
C PRO A 51 15.26 -13.61 15.09
N SER A 52 14.86 -13.33 16.34
CA SER A 52 13.52 -13.45 16.89
C SER A 52 12.67 -12.16 16.83
N GLU A 53 13.01 -11.16 16.04
CA GLU A 53 12.12 -10.00 15.85
C GLU A 53 11.00 -10.38 14.86
N PHE A 54 10.08 -11.25 15.30
CA PHE A 54 8.84 -11.54 14.59
C PHE A 54 8.07 -10.23 14.43
N ARG A 55 7.96 -9.75 13.19
CA ARG A 55 7.14 -8.59 12.87
C ARG A 55 5.76 -9.08 12.50
N SER A 56 4.76 -8.59 13.22
CA SER A 56 3.36 -8.84 12.87
C SER A 56 3.04 -8.29 11.46
N PRO A 57 2.02 -8.84 10.78
CA PRO A 57 1.55 -8.31 9.51
C PRO A 57 1.24 -6.80 9.54
N ASN A 58 0.67 -6.31 10.65
CA ASN A 58 0.39 -4.89 10.85
C ASN A 58 1.66 -4.03 10.96
N GLN A 59 2.72 -4.53 11.63
CA GLN A 59 4.00 -3.83 11.68
C GLN A 59 4.66 -3.75 10.30
N LEU A 60 4.62 -4.84 9.52
CA LEU A 60 5.17 -4.86 8.16
C LEU A 60 4.42 -3.90 7.23
N PHE A 61 3.09 -3.85 7.35
CA PHE A 61 2.26 -2.93 6.58
C PHE A 61 2.56 -1.48 6.97
N MET A 62 2.49 -1.14 8.27
CA MET A 62 2.78 0.21 8.77
C MET A 62 4.18 0.70 8.38
N ASP A 63 5.21 -0.12 8.60
CA ASP A 63 6.60 0.22 8.26
C ASP A 63 6.75 0.55 6.76
N CYS A 64 6.03 -0.17 5.90
CA CYS A 64 6.02 0.11 4.47
C CYS A 64 5.40 1.49 4.21
N CYS A 65 4.22 1.79 4.75
CA CYS A 65 3.56 3.08 4.56
C CYS A 65 4.41 4.27 5.04
N GLU A 66 5.07 4.14 6.19
CA GLU A 66 5.99 5.16 6.69
C GLU A 66 7.19 5.35 5.74
N THR A 67 7.74 4.24 5.23
CA THR A 67 8.87 4.28 4.27
C THR A 67 8.46 4.93 2.94
N ARG A 68 7.20 4.79 2.53
CA ARG A 68 6.66 5.45 1.33
C ARG A 68 6.30 6.93 1.57
N GLY A 69 6.50 7.44 2.78
CA GLY A 69 6.25 8.85 3.10
C GLY A 69 4.77 9.20 3.08
N LEU A 70 3.90 8.29 3.51
CA LEU A 70 2.48 8.58 3.61
C LEU A 70 2.18 9.53 4.80
N PRO A 71 1.26 10.51 4.64
CA PRO A 71 0.82 11.39 5.71
C PRO A 71 0.11 10.63 6.84
N ASP A 72 0.05 11.24 8.03
CA ASP A 72 -0.56 10.64 9.23
C ASP A 72 -2.01 10.16 9.00
N ALA A 73 -2.81 10.92 8.23
CA ALA A 73 -4.18 10.52 7.87
C ALA A 73 -4.22 9.19 7.10
N CYS A 74 -3.22 8.95 6.25
CA CYS A 74 -3.09 7.71 5.50
C CYS A 74 -2.54 6.57 6.37
N LEU A 75 -1.64 6.87 7.31
CA LEU A 75 -1.11 5.86 8.25
C LEU A 75 -2.21 5.22 9.10
N GLN A 76 -3.30 5.92 9.39
CA GLN A 76 -4.47 5.35 10.07
C GLN A 76 -5.10 4.18 9.33
N LYS A 77 -4.77 3.96 8.04
CA LYS A 77 -5.30 2.90 7.18
C LYS A 77 -4.28 1.78 6.94
N CYS A 78 -3.08 1.88 7.51
CA CYS A 78 -1.96 0.97 7.26
C CYS A 78 -1.89 -0.20 8.27
N THR A 79 -3.05 -0.75 8.62
CA THR A 79 -3.16 -2.02 9.36
C THR A 79 -4.25 -2.87 8.70
N PHE A 80 -4.20 -4.19 8.83
CA PHE A 80 -5.25 -5.07 8.33
C PHE A 80 -6.61 -4.86 9.01
N ASN A 81 -6.62 -4.22 10.18
CA ASN A 81 -7.84 -3.85 10.91
C ASN A 81 -8.49 -2.57 10.39
N THR A 82 -7.70 -1.63 9.87
CA THR A 82 -8.17 -0.32 9.41
C THR A 82 -8.21 -0.17 7.89
N PHE A 83 -7.44 -1.00 7.17
CA PHE A 83 -7.58 -1.20 5.74
C PHE A 83 -8.88 -1.94 5.46
N THR A 84 -9.95 -1.17 5.24
CA THR A 84 -11.32 -1.64 5.07
C THR A 84 -11.96 -0.97 3.86
N LYS A 85 -13.04 -1.57 3.36
CA LYS A 85 -13.84 -0.98 2.27
C LYS A 85 -14.33 0.41 2.66
N GLU A 86 -14.84 0.55 3.88
CA GLU A 86 -15.45 1.78 4.39
C GLU A 86 -14.43 2.92 4.45
N GLU A 87 -13.22 2.64 4.94
CA GLU A 87 -12.15 3.64 5.03
C GLU A 87 -11.62 4.09 3.66
N LEU A 88 -11.57 3.19 2.68
CA LEU A 88 -11.19 3.54 1.30
C LEU A 88 -12.30 4.29 0.57
N LEU A 89 -13.57 3.94 0.81
CA LEU A 89 -14.70 4.69 0.24
C LEU A 89 -14.75 6.13 0.77
N LYS A 90 -14.42 6.37 2.04
CA LYS A 90 -14.29 7.74 2.57
C LYS A 90 -13.22 8.54 1.83
N MET A 91 -12.06 7.93 1.53
CA MET A 91 -11.02 8.58 0.72
C MET A 91 -11.54 8.90 -0.69
N TYR A 92 -12.23 7.95 -1.31
CA TYR A 92 -12.78 8.09 -2.65
C TYR A 92 -13.77 9.25 -2.75
N PHE A 93 -14.68 9.35 -1.78
CA PHE A 93 -15.65 10.44 -1.70
C PHE A 93 -15.08 11.74 -1.13
N LYS A 94 -13.76 11.81 -0.90
CA LYS A 94 -13.07 12.98 -0.31
C LYS A 94 -13.62 13.38 1.07
N GLN A 95 -14.14 12.40 1.80
CA GLN A 95 -14.59 12.51 3.19
C GLN A 95 -13.49 12.16 4.18
N ASP A 96 -12.31 11.79 3.68
CA ASP A 96 -11.13 11.47 4.46
C ASP A 96 -10.00 12.47 4.17
N PRO A 97 -9.21 12.89 5.17
CA PRO A 97 -8.04 13.74 4.93
C PRO A 97 -6.91 13.02 4.17
N CYS A 98 -6.90 11.69 4.13
CA CYS A 98 -5.99 10.95 3.26
C CYS A 98 -6.51 10.99 1.81
N PRO A 99 -5.72 11.49 0.85
CA PRO A 99 -6.13 11.53 -0.55
C PRO A 99 -6.28 10.11 -1.13
N ILE A 100 -7.42 9.80 -1.76
CA ILE A 100 -7.41 9.38 -3.17
C ILE A 100 -6.21 8.56 -3.63
N GLU A 101 -5.27 9.31 -4.17
CA GLU A 101 -4.10 8.89 -4.89
C GLU A 101 -3.11 8.10 -4.02
N ALA A 102 -3.16 8.25 -2.69
CA ALA A 102 -2.36 7.45 -1.77
C ALA A 102 -2.87 6.00 -1.63
N SER A 103 -4.09 5.68 -2.10
CA SER A 103 -4.67 4.34 -1.97
C SER A 103 -3.82 3.27 -2.66
N ALA A 104 -3.19 3.59 -3.78
CA ALA A 104 -2.31 2.68 -4.52
C ALA A 104 -1.10 2.28 -3.67
N GLU A 105 -0.49 3.21 -2.95
CA GLU A 105 0.65 2.94 -2.07
C GLU A 105 0.25 2.15 -0.83
N ILE A 106 -0.92 2.47 -0.24
CA ILE A 106 -1.49 1.71 0.87
C ILE A 106 -1.72 0.26 0.45
N GLN A 107 -2.34 0.04 -0.71
CA GLN A 107 -2.63 -1.29 -1.22
C GLN A 107 -1.35 -2.06 -1.59
N PHE A 108 -0.38 -1.40 -2.21
CA PHE A 108 0.95 -1.96 -2.47
C PHE A 108 1.59 -2.47 -1.16
N CYS A 109 1.54 -1.68 -0.09
CA CYS A 109 2.08 -2.05 1.20
C CYS A 109 1.31 -3.21 1.87
N ALA A 110 -0.02 -3.25 1.76
CA ALA A 110 -0.83 -4.36 2.24
C ALA A 110 -0.45 -5.68 1.56
N ALA A 111 -0.30 -5.66 0.23
CA ALA A 111 0.06 -6.82 -0.59
C ALA A 111 1.58 -7.10 -0.62
N GLN A 112 2.40 -6.30 0.05
CA GLN A 112 3.87 -6.38 0.01
C GLN A 112 4.47 -6.40 -1.40
N GLY A 113 3.81 -5.77 -2.37
CA GLY A 113 4.25 -5.72 -3.76
C GLY A 113 4.24 -7.07 -4.50
N ARG A 114 3.33 -7.99 -4.15
CA ARG A 114 3.29 -9.37 -4.67
C ARG A 114 2.05 -9.63 -5.52
N ASP A 115 2.01 -10.82 -6.11
CA ASP A 115 0.89 -11.32 -6.92
C ASP A 115 0.07 -12.35 -6.13
N HIS A 116 -1.18 -12.01 -5.85
CA HIS A 116 -2.15 -12.84 -5.15
C HIS A 116 -3.31 -13.27 -6.05
N ARG A 117 -3.22 -13.11 -7.38
CA ARG A 117 -4.32 -13.41 -8.32
C ARG A 117 -4.86 -14.83 -8.17
N HIS A 118 -3.99 -15.81 -7.89
CA HIS A 118 -4.42 -17.19 -7.62
C HIS A 118 -5.33 -17.29 -6.39
N CYS A 119 -4.93 -16.67 -5.26
CA CYS A 119 -5.75 -16.66 -4.06
C CYS A 119 -7.06 -15.89 -4.29
N CYS A 120 -6.97 -14.71 -4.91
CA CYS A 120 -8.12 -13.86 -5.20
C CYS A 120 -9.15 -14.52 -6.14
N GLY A 121 -8.69 -15.16 -7.22
CA GLY A 121 -9.55 -15.87 -8.15
C GLY A 121 -10.32 -17.00 -7.46
N ARG A 122 -9.63 -17.81 -6.65
CA ARG A 122 -10.25 -18.86 -5.84
C ARG A 122 -11.25 -18.31 -4.81
N ASN A 123 -11.03 -17.10 -4.30
CA ASN A 123 -11.93 -16.42 -3.36
C ASN A 123 -12.92 -15.46 -4.05
N GLY A 124 -13.20 -15.66 -5.34
CA GLY A 124 -14.31 -15.01 -6.04
C GLY A 124 -14.13 -13.50 -6.29
N VAL A 125 -12.90 -12.98 -6.28
CA VAL A 125 -12.65 -11.57 -6.62
C VAL A 125 -12.98 -11.29 -8.09
N GLY A 126 -12.73 -12.25 -8.99
CA GLY A 126 -13.06 -12.15 -10.41
C GLY A 126 -14.53 -12.35 -10.77
N THR A 127 -15.40 -12.64 -9.78
CA THR A 127 -16.83 -12.95 -10.02
C THR A 127 -17.78 -11.78 -9.75
N THR A 128 -17.24 -10.59 -9.50
CA THR A 128 -18.03 -9.35 -9.34
C THR A 128 -18.57 -8.86 -10.69
N LEU A 129 -19.39 -7.81 -10.68
CA LEU A 129 -19.88 -7.17 -11.90
C LEU A 129 -18.75 -6.67 -12.83
N ALA A 130 -17.62 -6.21 -12.28
CA ALA A 130 -16.45 -5.82 -13.07
C ALA A 130 -15.62 -7.02 -13.57
N GLY A 131 -15.96 -8.24 -13.13
CA GLY A 131 -15.33 -9.48 -13.57
C GLY A 131 -13.84 -9.57 -13.23
N GLU A 132 -13.08 -10.18 -14.15
CA GLU A 132 -11.63 -10.40 -14.02
C GLU A 132 -10.83 -9.11 -13.84
N LYS A 133 -11.38 -7.93 -14.17
CA LYS A 133 -10.72 -6.64 -13.94
C LYS A 133 -10.37 -6.45 -12.46
N CYS A 134 -11.16 -7.00 -11.54
CA CYS A 134 -10.88 -6.88 -10.11
C CYS A 134 -9.61 -7.62 -9.67
N LEU A 135 -9.13 -8.59 -10.45
CA LEU A 135 -7.86 -9.27 -10.17
C LEU A 135 -6.64 -8.36 -10.37
N THR A 136 -6.79 -7.20 -11.02
CA THR A 136 -5.72 -6.18 -11.09
C THR A 136 -5.29 -5.71 -9.70
N PHE A 137 -6.25 -5.62 -8.76
CA PHE A 137 -5.97 -5.23 -7.37
C PHE A 137 -5.21 -6.30 -6.58
N CYS A 138 -5.22 -7.53 -7.05
CA CYS A 138 -4.51 -8.64 -6.42
C CYS A 138 -3.07 -8.77 -6.88
N ASP A 139 -2.68 -8.11 -7.96
CA ASP A 139 -1.29 -8.06 -8.43
C ASP A 139 -0.70 -6.67 -8.16
N GLN A 140 0.04 -6.56 -7.06
CA GLN A 140 0.67 -5.31 -6.64
C GLN A 140 2.16 -5.28 -6.96
N ARG A 141 2.64 -6.11 -7.89
CA ARG A 141 4.03 -5.99 -8.37
C ARG A 141 4.25 -4.60 -8.98
N PRO A 142 5.42 -3.96 -8.74
CA PRO A 142 5.73 -2.66 -9.33
C PRO A 142 5.52 -2.67 -10.84
N GLY A 143 4.85 -1.64 -11.36
CA GLY A 143 4.51 -1.51 -12.79
C GLY A 143 3.00 -1.59 -13.09
N ASN A 144 2.21 -2.22 -12.22
CA ASN A 144 0.74 -2.26 -12.35
C ASN A 144 0.08 -1.17 -11.50
N ILE A 145 0.16 0.08 -11.95
CA ILE A 145 -0.53 1.18 -11.26
C ILE A 145 -1.95 1.28 -11.80
N THR A 146 -2.91 0.73 -11.06
CA THR A 146 -4.32 0.93 -11.36
C THR A 146 -4.81 2.11 -10.54
N GLN A 147 -5.06 3.24 -11.20
CA GLN A 147 -5.75 4.37 -10.57
C GLN A 147 -7.20 3.97 -10.29
N LEU A 148 -7.64 4.30 -9.09
CA LEU A 148 -8.97 3.94 -8.63
C LEU A 148 -10.03 4.85 -9.29
N ASP A 149 -10.92 4.27 -10.08
CA ASP A 149 -12.04 4.96 -10.72
C ASP A 149 -13.39 4.25 -10.44
N PHE A 150 -14.50 4.86 -10.87
CA PHE A 150 -15.85 4.32 -10.65
C PHE A 150 -16.08 2.92 -11.25
N SER A 151 -15.34 2.54 -12.30
CA SER A 151 -15.48 1.23 -12.95
C SER A 151 -15.05 0.08 -12.02
N TYR A 152 -14.25 0.38 -10.99
CA TYR A 152 -13.78 -0.57 -10.00
C TYR A 152 -14.65 -0.62 -8.74
N ALA A 153 -15.73 0.17 -8.65
CA ALA A 153 -16.59 0.22 -7.46
C ALA A 153 -17.13 -1.16 -7.06
N SER A 154 -17.49 -2.00 -8.04
CA SER A 154 -17.97 -3.37 -7.79
C SER A 154 -16.89 -4.32 -7.26
N CYS A 155 -15.60 -4.04 -7.49
CA CYS A 155 -14.51 -4.84 -6.92
C CYS A 155 -14.48 -4.77 -5.39
N TYR A 156 -14.97 -3.68 -4.80
CA TYR A 156 -15.01 -3.51 -3.35
C TYR A 156 -16.00 -4.44 -2.65
N GLU A 157 -16.95 -5.07 -3.35
CA GLU A 157 -17.79 -6.14 -2.79
C GLU A 157 -16.95 -7.33 -2.32
N ARG A 158 -15.76 -7.52 -2.89
CA ARG A 158 -14.81 -8.58 -2.54
C ARG A 158 -13.56 -8.05 -1.85
N PHE A 159 -13.63 -6.85 -1.27
CA PHE A 159 -12.50 -6.21 -0.61
C PHE A 159 -11.88 -7.07 0.49
N ASP A 160 -12.71 -7.61 1.38
CA ASP A 160 -12.22 -8.48 2.46
C ASP A 160 -11.53 -9.74 1.92
N ASN A 161 -12.00 -10.30 0.81
CA ASN A 161 -11.36 -11.46 0.18
C ASN A 161 -9.96 -11.11 -0.35
N MET A 162 -9.81 -9.95 -0.99
CA MET A 162 -8.51 -9.44 -1.42
C MET A 162 -7.58 -9.22 -0.22
N ARG A 163 -8.06 -8.49 0.80
CA ARG A 163 -7.29 -8.21 2.02
C ARG A 163 -6.86 -9.48 2.75
N ASN A 164 -7.74 -10.46 2.87
CA ASN A 164 -7.44 -11.72 3.54
C ASN A 164 -6.38 -12.52 2.78
N CYS A 165 -6.39 -12.51 1.44
CA CYS A 165 -5.31 -13.12 0.65
C CYS A 165 -3.95 -12.48 0.95
N PHE A 166 -3.89 -11.17 1.13
CA PHE A 166 -2.65 -10.48 1.51
C PHE A 166 -2.20 -10.87 2.92
N LEU A 167 -3.11 -10.86 3.89
CA LEU A 167 -2.82 -11.22 5.28
C LEU A 167 -2.32 -12.67 5.39
N HIS A 168 -2.99 -13.62 4.76
CA HIS A 168 -2.62 -15.03 4.80
C HIS A 168 -1.25 -15.30 4.17
N ASP A 169 -0.89 -14.62 3.08
CA ASP A 169 0.44 -14.74 2.48
C ASP A 169 1.55 -14.26 3.44
N ILE A 170 1.31 -13.20 4.21
CA ILE A 170 2.28 -12.73 5.21
C ILE A 170 2.43 -13.75 6.34
N ILE A 171 1.31 -14.28 6.86
CA ILE A 171 1.32 -15.27 7.95
C ILE A 171 2.07 -16.53 7.50
N ALA A 172 1.66 -17.14 6.38
CA ALA A 172 2.26 -18.38 5.89
C ALA A 172 3.78 -18.26 5.65
N ARG A 173 4.25 -17.11 5.12
CA ARG A 173 5.68 -16.87 4.91
C ARG A 173 6.44 -16.62 6.21
N SER A 174 5.80 -16.02 7.20
CA SER A 174 6.43 -15.83 8.51
C SER A 174 6.63 -17.16 9.22
N GLU A 175 5.68 -18.09 9.12
CA GLU A 175 5.81 -19.46 9.63
C GLU A 175 6.92 -20.25 8.91
N THR A 176 6.97 -20.16 7.59
CA THR A 176 7.99 -20.86 6.77
C THR A 176 9.41 -20.40 7.09
N ARG A 177 9.61 -19.16 7.54
CA ARG A 177 10.94 -18.64 7.89
C ARG A 177 11.55 -19.29 9.13
N PHE A 178 10.76 -20.01 9.93
CA PHE A 178 11.21 -20.70 11.13
C PHE A 178 11.45 -22.21 10.93
N ILE A 179 11.31 -22.71 9.71
CA ILE A 179 11.62 -24.10 9.32
C ILE A 179 12.89 -24.08 8.46
#